data_AF-A0A2I0K7R5-F1
#
_entry.id   AF-A0A2I0K7R5-F1
#
_cell.length_a   1.000
_cell.length_b   1.000
_cell.length_c   1.000
_cell.angle_alpha   90.00
_cell.angle_beta   90.00
_cell.angle_gamma   90.00
#
_symmetry.space_group_name_H-M   'P 1'
#
loop_
_entity.id
_entity.type
_entity.pdbx_description
1 polymer ?
#
loop_
_entity_poly.entity_id
_entity_poly.type
_entity_poly.pdbx_seq_one_letter_code
_entity_poly.pdbx_strand_id
1 'polypeptide(L)'
;LALSLRLSGNTGRILHRQFSTGNFSPTSSLRRRKTSMSSRLDFELDDPLVNTHVPAKRRKKVIGLDDLLADHYKEEGKRIEVKSKRKKPQNNDSSDDEDNTKEAHLSTALDRYHKQMQDMGSDDEVTNWGLRVFGTQKNPPDSDFSELRSCELLQSFYDNNLDSLVGLNREEGDAFLEGLLVNGWLLKLVTTQNHVEAVVAKWTFNLMMFSSRGQLRTRACSFWCDIFSLENEDDTSYFKIDWVPNYSELRRALDIYGYTHDLSSNSTFSCADSQHVGPSQNIRTWIKFVTASCQVRSKRPMFSSAEAEELIEVIVSLFLDRQLEGLSASLYKCMLATISYFTDEEWNISCEKVAKSIANRVPRDLNCLRAVECISGVDPRSKSLRSKVAYQILTAYLDFQIASDEEILNTLISIKVDERSCDLFKVYIYLILTENWLLWGSKLDDKPVICEMWRVLLRNCSCLIPSTDLRSYALKIRDRASYLLHCSSIN
;
A
#
# COMPACT_ATOMS: atom_id res chain seq x y z
N LEU A 1 -7.45 25.57 31.67
CA LEU A 1 -7.06 26.81 32.40
C LEU A 1 -5.95 27.46 31.61
N ALA A 2 -6.05 28.61 30.95
CA ALA A 2 -7.08 29.58 30.59
C ALA A 2 -6.50 30.27 29.32
N LEU A 3 -7.19 30.28 28.17
CA LEU A 3 -8.09 31.36 27.72
C LEU A 3 -7.42 32.74 27.60
N SER A 4 -7.30 33.25 26.36
CA SER A 4 -8.16 34.32 25.78
C SER A 4 -7.49 34.88 24.50
N LEU A 5 -8.06 34.86 23.28
CA LEU A 5 -9.24 35.62 22.75
C LEU A 5 -9.07 37.15 22.98
N ARG A 6 -9.33 38.11 22.07
CA ARG A 6 -10.21 38.32 20.88
C ARG A 6 -9.73 39.62 20.18
N LEU A 7 -10.07 39.94 18.93
CA LEU A 7 -11.28 40.65 18.43
C LEU A 7 -11.13 40.72 16.89
N SER A 8 -12.04 40.36 15.97
CA SER A 8 -13.48 40.54 15.72
C SER A 8 -13.92 41.89 15.10
N GLY A 9 -14.63 41.81 13.96
CA GLY A 9 -15.48 42.84 13.35
C GLY A 9 -15.75 42.47 11.87
N ASN A 10 -16.83 41.87 11.38
CA ASN A 10 -18.29 41.84 11.62
C ASN A 10 -19.07 42.71 10.60
N THR A 11 -19.81 42.06 9.68
CA THR A 11 -21.07 42.47 9.00
C THR A 11 -21.41 41.37 7.97
N GLY A 12 -22.63 40.83 7.79
CA GLY A 12 -23.96 41.11 8.31
C GLY A 12 -24.93 39.98 7.88
N ARG A 13 -26.03 39.83 8.61
CA ARG A 13 -27.12 38.85 8.41
C ARG A 13 -28.15 39.38 7.41
N ILE A 14 -28.78 38.48 6.64
CA ILE A 14 -30.19 38.64 6.21
C ILE A 14 -30.92 37.29 6.40
N LEU A 15 -32.04 37.37 7.12
CA LEU A 15 -33.05 36.33 7.35
C LEU A 15 -34.03 36.29 6.17
N HIS A 16 -34.52 35.10 5.81
CA HIS A 16 -35.93 34.94 5.45
C HIS A 16 -36.40 33.52 5.77
N ARG A 17 -37.50 33.44 6.52
CA ARG A 17 -38.23 32.23 6.93
C ARG A 17 -39.66 32.43 6.43
N GLN A 18 -40.21 31.51 5.65
CA GLN A 18 -41.65 31.37 5.50
C GLN A 18 -42.04 29.89 5.50
N PHE A 19 -43.13 29.64 6.21
CA PHE A 19 -43.81 28.37 6.48
C PHE A 19 -44.83 28.04 5.38
N SER A 20 -45.06 26.74 5.13
CA SER A 20 -46.39 26.11 4.96
C SER A 20 -46.18 24.59 4.86
N THR A 21 -46.34 23.81 5.92
CA THR A 21 -47.57 23.09 6.37
C THR A 21 -48.30 22.29 5.29
N GLY A 22 -48.34 20.97 5.49
CA GLY A 22 -49.13 20.00 4.72
C GLY A 22 -48.92 18.58 5.24
N ASN A 23 -49.57 18.25 6.36
CA ASN A 23 -49.59 16.92 6.99
C ASN A 23 -50.25 15.87 6.08
N PHE A 24 -49.66 14.68 5.94
CA PHE A 24 -50.40 13.40 5.89
C PHE A 24 -49.47 12.22 6.27
N SER A 25 -49.88 11.48 7.29
CA SER A 25 -49.46 10.14 7.76
C SER A 25 -50.63 9.66 8.64
N PRO A 26 -50.88 8.36 8.91
CA PRO A 26 -49.92 7.23 9.02
C PRO A 26 -50.44 5.92 8.37
N THR A 27 -49.65 4.88 8.11
CA THR A 27 -49.27 3.69 8.93
C THR A 27 -48.78 2.66 7.86
N SER A 28 -47.77 1.79 7.99
CA SER A 28 -47.26 0.99 9.09
C SER A 28 -45.84 0.47 8.79
N SER A 29 -44.98 0.53 9.81
CA SER A 29 -43.88 -0.38 10.20
C SER A 29 -43.29 -1.40 9.20
N LEU A 30 -41.96 -1.35 8.97
CA LEU A 30 -41.00 -2.21 9.70
C LEU A 30 -39.54 -1.78 9.50
N ARG A 31 -38.82 -1.74 10.63
CA ARG A 31 -37.37 -1.55 10.83
C ARG A 31 -36.46 -2.23 9.80
N ARG A 32 -35.43 -1.50 9.34
CA ARG A 32 -34.04 -2.02 9.32
C ARG A 32 -33.02 -0.89 9.50
N ARG A 33 -32.08 -1.16 10.40
CA ARG A 33 -31.05 -0.27 10.94
C ARG A 33 -30.03 0.11 9.85
N LYS A 34 -29.74 1.41 9.76
CA LYS A 34 -28.43 1.93 9.37
C LYS A 34 -27.42 1.54 10.44
N THR A 35 -26.30 0.96 10.03
CA THR A 35 -25.05 1.04 10.79
C THR A 35 -23.93 1.35 9.81
N SER A 36 -23.51 2.61 9.83
CA SER A 36 -22.19 3.05 9.38
C SER A 36 -21.15 2.44 10.31
N MET A 37 -20.15 1.74 9.78
CA MET A 37 -18.89 1.53 10.49
C MET A 37 -17.77 2.23 9.74
N SER A 38 -17.59 3.50 10.08
CA SER A 38 -16.29 4.15 10.04
C SER A 38 -15.81 4.26 11.49
N SER A 39 -14.99 3.31 11.94
CA SER A 39 -14.19 3.48 13.15
C SER A 39 -12.74 3.14 12.82
N ARG A 40 -11.98 4.20 12.55
CA ARG A 40 -10.54 4.24 12.80
C ARG A 40 -10.35 3.85 14.27
N LEU A 41 -9.70 2.72 14.53
CA LEU A 41 -9.45 2.24 15.88
C LEU A 41 -8.11 2.83 16.34
N ASP A 42 -8.22 3.78 17.27
CA ASP A 42 -7.15 4.23 18.17
C ASP A 42 -6.76 3.06 19.09
N PHE A 43 -5.46 2.81 19.20
CA PHE A 43 -4.90 1.90 20.19
C PHE A 43 -4.73 2.65 21.50
N GLU A 44 -5.69 2.51 22.40
CA GLU A 44 -5.48 2.61 23.83
C GLU A 44 -6.75 2.06 24.49
N LEU A 45 -6.62 0.89 25.12
CA LEU A 45 -7.31 0.47 26.36
C LEU A 45 -7.13 -1.04 26.51
N ASP A 46 -6.20 -1.40 27.40
CA ASP A 46 -6.08 -2.72 28.00
C ASP A 46 -7.42 -3.14 28.64
N ASP A 47 -7.87 -4.36 28.37
CA ASP A 47 -8.97 -5.01 29.09
C ASP A 47 -8.40 -6.20 29.89
N PRO A 48 -8.56 -6.25 31.23
CA PRO A 48 -7.98 -7.31 32.04
C PRO A 48 -8.92 -8.52 32.11
N LEU A 49 -8.39 -9.69 31.74
CA LEU A 49 -9.02 -10.99 31.95
C LEU A 49 -9.03 -11.39 33.43
N VAL A 50 -10.22 -11.83 33.87
CA VAL A 50 -10.50 -13.00 34.71
C VAL A 50 -10.05 -12.99 36.19
N ASN A 51 -11.08 -13.00 37.04
CA ASN A 51 -11.06 -13.38 38.45
C ASN A 51 -10.34 -14.71 38.73
N THR A 52 -9.47 -14.72 39.75
CA THR A 52 -9.46 -15.79 40.78
C THR A 52 -8.75 -15.35 42.07
N HIS A 53 -9.37 -15.70 43.20
CA HIS A 53 -8.88 -15.71 44.59
C HIS A 53 -8.57 -14.39 45.32
N VAL A 54 -9.47 -14.02 46.24
CA VAL A 54 -9.20 -13.17 47.41
C VAL A 54 -8.71 -14.08 48.56
N PRO A 55 -7.59 -13.74 49.23
CA PRO A 55 -7.72 -13.35 50.63
C PRO A 55 -6.80 -12.21 51.12
N ALA A 56 -7.25 -11.63 52.23
CA ALA A 56 -6.59 -10.71 53.17
C ALA A 56 -6.47 -9.22 52.80
N LYS A 57 -7.29 -8.41 53.48
CA LYS A 57 -7.23 -6.96 53.58
C LYS A 57 -5.81 -6.48 53.96
N ARG A 58 -5.06 -5.96 53.00
CA ARG A 58 -4.03 -4.93 53.25
C ARG A 58 -4.46 -3.67 52.51
N ARG A 59 -4.80 -2.62 53.27
CA ARG A 59 -5.06 -1.28 52.72
C ARG A 59 -3.83 -0.86 51.93
N LYS A 60 -3.93 -0.74 50.60
CA LYS A 60 -2.91 -0.12 49.75
C LYS A 60 -2.78 1.34 50.22
N LYS A 61 -1.68 1.67 50.91
CA LYS A 61 -1.27 3.05 51.04
C LYS A 61 -0.85 3.50 49.64
N VAL A 62 -1.48 4.54 49.13
CA VAL A 62 -1.02 5.25 47.94
C VAL A 62 0.35 5.80 48.31
N ILE A 63 1.40 5.31 47.65
CA ILE A 63 2.77 5.79 47.84
C ILE A 63 2.83 7.14 47.14
N GLY A 64 2.92 8.21 47.92
CA GLY A 64 3.06 9.56 47.40
C GLY A 64 4.48 9.81 46.89
N LEU A 65 4.64 10.84 46.05
CA LEU A 65 5.97 11.28 45.60
C LEU A 65 6.88 11.63 46.80
N ASP A 66 6.28 12.15 47.87
CA ASP A 66 6.95 12.48 49.12
C ASP A 66 7.45 11.23 49.88
N ASP A 67 6.73 10.09 49.78
CA ASP A 67 7.16 8.82 50.35
C ASP A 67 8.39 8.27 49.61
N LEU A 68 8.42 8.39 48.28
CA LEU A 68 9.55 7.99 47.44
C LEU A 68 10.78 8.88 47.69
N LEU A 69 10.58 10.19 47.87
CA LEU A 69 11.66 11.11 48.24
C LEU A 69 12.20 10.81 49.64
N ALA A 70 11.32 10.52 50.60
CA ALA A 70 11.73 10.13 51.94
C ALA A 70 12.55 8.83 51.93
N ASP A 71 12.13 7.83 51.16
CA ASP A 71 12.87 6.57 51.01
C ASP A 71 14.22 6.78 50.31
N HIS A 72 14.29 7.63 49.28
CA HIS A 72 15.55 7.99 48.61
C HIS A 72 16.56 8.61 49.57
N TYR A 73 16.16 9.62 50.37
CA TYR A 73 17.06 10.23 51.36
C TYR A 73 17.45 9.25 52.49
N LYS A 74 16.55 8.33 52.86
CA LYS A 74 16.82 7.29 53.85
C LYS A 74 17.80 6.26 53.33
N GLU A 75 17.75 5.97 52.04
CA GLU A 75 18.66 5.04 51.36
C GLU A 75 20.04 5.67 51.10
N GLU A 76 20.10 6.96 50.75
CA GLU A 76 21.36 7.72 50.74
C GLU A 76 22.00 7.77 52.13
N GLY A 77 21.21 8.02 53.18
CA GLY A 77 21.69 7.98 54.57
C GLY A 77 22.30 6.64 54.95
N LYS A 78 21.67 5.52 54.55
CA LYS A 78 22.21 4.16 54.75
C LYS A 78 23.51 3.93 53.97
N ARG A 79 23.61 4.42 52.73
CA ARG A 79 24.84 4.32 51.92
C ARG A 79 26.00 5.10 52.54
N ILE A 80 25.72 6.26 53.14
CA ILE A 80 26.72 7.06 53.87
C ILE A 80 27.10 6.35 55.17
N GLU A 81 26.15 5.75 55.90
CA GLU A 81 26.43 4.96 57.10
C GLU A 81 27.30 3.73 56.80
N VAL A 82 27.02 3.00 55.71
CA VAL A 82 27.81 1.84 55.25
C VAL A 82 29.23 2.27 54.83
N LYS A 83 29.38 3.44 54.19
CA LYS A 83 30.69 4.02 53.88
C LYS A 83 31.45 4.50 55.13
N SER A 84 30.75 4.97 56.15
CA SER A 84 31.36 5.38 57.43
C SER A 84 31.79 4.19 58.30
N LYS A 85 31.06 3.07 58.25
CA LYS A 85 31.39 1.82 58.96
C LYS A 85 32.55 1.05 58.34
N ARG A 86 32.95 1.36 57.09
CA ARG A 86 34.15 0.80 56.43
C ARG A 86 35.48 1.47 56.81
N LYS A 87 35.49 2.45 57.73
CA LYS A 87 36.73 3.04 58.29
C LYS A 87 37.04 2.54 59.70
N LYS A 88 37.41 1.26 59.86
CA LYS A 88 38.23 0.75 60.97
C LYS A 88 39.11 -0.41 60.46
N PRO A 89 40.35 -0.58 60.97
CA PRO A 89 41.37 -1.37 60.29
C PRO A 89 41.28 -2.89 60.60
N GLN A 90 41.37 -3.66 59.51
CA GLN A 90 41.96 -4.99 59.28
C GLN A 90 42.06 -6.02 60.44
N ASN A 91 41.43 -7.18 60.26
CA ASN A 91 42.03 -8.49 60.58
C ASN A 91 41.38 -9.62 59.76
N ASN A 92 42.19 -10.65 59.51
CA ASN A 92 42.12 -11.69 58.47
C ASN A 92 40.86 -12.57 58.34
N ASP A 93 40.77 -13.14 57.13
CA ASP A 93 40.11 -14.37 56.68
C ASP A 93 38.57 -14.42 56.58
N SER A 94 38.06 -14.25 55.36
CA SER A 94 37.28 -15.31 54.67
C SER A 94 36.87 -14.90 53.25
N SER A 95 37.40 -15.65 52.25
CA SER A 95 36.75 -16.03 50.98
C SER A 95 35.99 -14.96 50.18
N ASP A 96 36.70 -14.21 49.32
CA ASP A 96 36.13 -13.28 48.33
C ASP A 96 36.03 -13.90 46.91
N ASP A 97 36.26 -15.22 46.77
CA ASP A 97 36.36 -15.91 45.47
C ASP A 97 35.00 -16.41 44.92
N GLU A 98 33.92 -16.38 45.71
CA GLU A 98 32.60 -16.89 45.29
C GLU A 98 31.73 -15.86 44.54
N ASP A 99 31.86 -14.57 44.82
CA ASP A 99 31.04 -13.55 44.16
C ASP A 99 31.53 -13.27 42.74
N ASN A 100 32.85 -13.26 42.54
CA ASN A 100 33.45 -13.00 41.23
C ASN A 100 33.24 -14.17 40.25
N THR A 101 33.13 -15.41 40.75
CA THR A 101 32.84 -16.60 39.92
C THR A 101 31.39 -16.67 39.48
N LYS A 102 30.44 -16.30 40.35
CA LYS A 102 29.01 -16.21 40.01
C LYS A 102 28.73 -15.08 39.02
N GLU A 103 29.35 -13.91 39.21
CA GLU A 103 29.25 -12.79 38.28
C GLU A 103 29.87 -13.13 36.91
N ALA A 104 31.05 -13.74 36.88
CA ALA A 104 31.69 -14.20 35.65
C ALA A 104 30.85 -15.25 34.89
N HIS A 105 30.20 -16.17 35.61
CA HIS A 105 29.27 -17.14 35.02
C HIS A 105 28.00 -16.48 34.46
N LEU A 106 27.49 -15.45 35.14
CA LEU A 106 26.34 -14.70 34.68
C LEU A 106 26.68 -13.86 33.45
N SER A 107 27.84 -13.21 33.42
CA SER A 107 28.35 -12.48 32.26
C SER A 107 28.58 -13.39 31.07
N THR A 108 29.20 -14.56 31.26
CA THR A 108 29.36 -15.53 30.15
C THR A 108 28.05 -16.15 29.69
N ALA A 109 27.05 -16.27 30.57
CA ALA A 109 25.70 -16.68 30.18
C ALA A 109 25.00 -15.56 29.39
N LEU A 110 25.06 -14.32 29.86
CA LEU A 110 24.49 -13.14 29.19
C LEU A 110 25.16 -12.89 27.83
N ASP A 111 26.47 -13.04 27.72
CA ASP A 111 27.20 -12.92 26.45
C ASP A 111 26.79 -14.04 25.48
N ARG A 112 26.55 -15.26 25.99
CA ARG A 112 26.04 -16.38 25.18
C ARG A 112 24.62 -16.12 24.69
N TYR A 113 23.74 -15.58 25.54
CA TYR A 113 22.38 -15.19 25.16
C TYR A 113 22.37 -13.98 24.24
N HIS A 114 23.28 -13.02 24.40
CA HIS A 114 23.41 -11.86 23.53
C HIS A 114 23.96 -12.26 22.17
N LYS A 115 24.92 -13.18 22.12
CA LYS A 115 25.43 -13.76 20.88
C LYS A 115 24.38 -14.64 20.19
N GLN A 116 23.62 -15.44 20.94
CA GLN A 116 22.45 -16.14 20.40
C GLN A 116 21.36 -15.16 19.92
N MET A 117 21.14 -14.04 20.61
CA MET A 117 20.20 -13.01 20.16
C MET A 117 20.70 -12.26 18.93
N GLN A 118 22.01 -12.05 18.77
CA GLN A 118 22.58 -11.46 17.55
C GLN A 118 22.56 -12.46 16.37
N ASP A 119 22.80 -13.75 16.62
CA ASP A 119 22.68 -14.80 15.60
C ASP A 119 21.21 -15.08 15.23
N MET A 120 20.25 -14.89 16.15
CA MET A 120 18.80 -15.05 15.92
C MET A 120 18.10 -13.77 15.48
N GLY A 121 18.70 -12.62 15.79
CA GLY A 121 18.26 -11.28 15.42
C GLY A 121 19.07 -10.75 14.27
N SER A 122 19.35 -11.59 13.27
CA SER A 122 19.73 -11.06 11.97
C SER A 122 18.64 -10.08 11.56
N ASP A 123 19.06 -8.86 11.22
CA ASP A 123 18.29 -7.72 10.72
C ASP A 123 17.52 -8.03 9.40
N ASP A 124 17.35 -9.31 9.07
CA ASP A 124 16.92 -9.85 7.79
C ASP A 124 15.49 -9.42 7.42
N GLU A 125 14.63 -9.12 8.38
CA GLU A 125 13.24 -8.78 8.06
C GLU A 125 13.07 -7.42 7.38
N VAL A 126 13.97 -6.47 7.64
CA VAL A 126 13.90 -5.13 7.02
C VAL A 126 14.56 -5.12 5.63
N THR A 127 15.43 -6.08 5.32
CA THR A 127 16.16 -6.17 4.04
C THR A 127 15.60 -7.12 3.00
N ASN A 128 14.66 -8.02 3.34
CA ASN A 128 14.32 -9.16 2.48
C ASN A 128 13.19 -8.95 1.46
N TRP A 129 12.66 -7.73 1.29
CA TRP A 129 11.66 -7.45 0.24
C TRP A 129 11.90 -6.10 -0.43
N GLY A 130 11.41 -5.98 -1.66
CA GLY A 130 11.67 -4.85 -2.53
C GLY A 130 12.41 -5.29 -3.79
N LEU A 131 11.70 -5.33 -4.91
CA LEU A 131 12.30 -5.57 -6.22
C LEU A 131 12.70 -4.25 -6.84
N ARG A 132 13.88 -4.22 -7.46
CA ARG A 132 14.23 -3.08 -8.32
C ARG A 132 13.52 -3.26 -9.65
N VAL A 133 12.42 -2.55 -9.83
CA VAL A 133 11.61 -2.61 -11.06
C VAL A 133 12.04 -1.54 -12.05
N PHE A 134 12.74 -0.51 -11.58
CA PHE A 134 13.32 0.54 -12.40
C PHE A 134 14.84 0.45 -12.45
N GLY A 135 15.37 0.29 -13.66
CA GLY A 135 16.79 0.35 -13.97
C GLY A 135 17.26 1.77 -14.31
N THR A 136 18.07 1.87 -15.36
CA THR A 136 18.59 3.15 -15.85
C THR A 136 17.57 3.79 -16.79
N GLN A 137 17.25 5.07 -16.53
CA GLN A 137 16.37 5.85 -17.40
C GLN A 137 17.02 6.12 -18.75
N LYS A 138 16.21 6.10 -19.82
CA LYS A 138 16.61 6.52 -21.16
C LYS A 138 16.37 8.01 -21.32
N ASN A 139 17.05 8.62 -22.29
CA ASN A 139 16.78 10.02 -22.63
C ASN A 139 15.32 10.17 -23.08
N PRO A 140 14.58 11.18 -22.57
CA PRO A 140 13.25 11.46 -23.06
C PRO A 140 13.30 11.87 -24.54
N PRO A 141 12.21 11.68 -25.30
CA PRO A 141 12.13 12.17 -26.67
C PRO A 141 12.33 13.69 -26.71
N ASP A 142 12.88 14.18 -27.82
CA ASP A 142 13.08 15.61 -28.03
C ASP A 142 11.76 16.36 -27.82
N SER A 143 11.83 17.45 -27.04
CA SER A 143 10.67 18.25 -26.65
C SER A 143 10.26 19.29 -27.71
N ASP A 144 10.81 19.21 -28.92
CA ASP A 144 10.50 20.15 -30.00
C ASP A 144 9.17 19.76 -30.67
N PHE A 145 8.11 20.50 -30.31
CA PHE A 145 6.80 20.40 -30.94
C PHE A 145 6.62 21.54 -31.95
N SER A 146 7.46 21.58 -32.98
CA SER A 146 7.34 22.57 -34.07
C SER A 146 5.95 22.57 -34.74
N GLU A 147 5.24 21.43 -34.72
CA GLU A 147 3.84 21.30 -35.17
C GLU A 147 2.85 22.10 -34.32
N LEU A 148 3.17 22.42 -33.07
CA LEU A 148 2.29 23.15 -32.14
C LEU A 148 1.92 24.53 -32.67
N ARG A 149 2.81 25.15 -33.46
CA ARG A 149 2.57 26.44 -34.10
C ARG A 149 1.46 26.38 -35.16
N SER A 150 1.14 25.18 -35.65
CA SER A 150 0.12 24.96 -36.68
C SER A 150 -1.27 24.66 -36.13
N CYS A 151 -1.46 24.59 -34.80
CA CYS A 151 -2.77 24.29 -34.23
C CYS A 151 -3.77 25.43 -34.48
N GLU A 152 -5.01 25.05 -34.80
CA GLU A 152 -6.11 25.97 -35.11
C GLU A 152 -6.40 26.92 -33.94
N LEU A 153 -6.28 26.42 -32.70
CA LEU A 153 -6.39 27.22 -31.49
C LEU A 153 -5.41 28.40 -31.54
N LEU A 154 -4.14 28.17 -31.85
CA LEU A 154 -3.12 29.22 -31.89
C LEU A 154 -3.29 30.11 -33.13
N GLN A 155 -3.63 29.54 -34.30
CA GLN A 155 -3.92 30.32 -35.51
C GLN A 155 -5.08 31.29 -35.30
N SER A 156 -6.10 30.89 -34.53
CA SER A 156 -7.23 31.76 -34.20
C SER A 156 -6.84 33.00 -33.37
N PHE A 157 -5.74 32.94 -32.60
CA PHE A 157 -5.22 34.13 -31.91
C PHE A 157 -4.54 35.08 -32.89
N TYR A 158 -3.77 34.53 -33.85
CA TYR A 158 -3.10 35.31 -34.89
C TYR A 158 -4.08 36.00 -35.85
N ASP A 159 -5.12 35.27 -36.28
CA ASP A 159 -6.06 35.76 -37.31
C ASP A 159 -7.05 36.82 -36.77
N ASN A 160 -7.34 36.82 -35.47
CA ASN A 160 -8.36 37.69 -34.87
C ASN A 160 -7.85 39.06 -34.38
N ASN A 161 -6.63 39.48 -34.76
CA ASN A 161 -5.96 40.70 -34.25
C ASN A 161 -5.81 40.76 -32.71
N LEU A 162 -6.05 39.64 -32.01
CA LEU A 162 -5.80 39.51 -30.56
C LEU A 162 -4.30 39.56 -30.25
N ASP A 163 -3.45 39.33 -31.25
CA ASP A 163 -2.01 39.61 -31.22
C ASP A 163 -1.69 41.00 -30.66
N SER A 164 -2.50 42.01 -31.00
CA SER A 164 -2.31 43.39 -30.51
C SER A 164 -2.70 43.58 -29.03
N LEU A 165 -3.60 42.73 -28.51
CA LEU A 165 -4.10 42.80 -27.13
C LEU A 165 -3.24 41.95 -26.18
N VAL A 166 -2.71 40.84 -26.68
CA VAL A 166 -1.93 39.85 -25.90
C VAL A 166 -0.43 39.99 -26.14
N GLY A 167 -0.01 40.74 -27.18
CA GLY A 167 1.40 40.93 -27.53
C GLY A 167 2.04 39.67 -28.09
N LEU A 168 1.29 38.85 -28.83
CA LEU A 168 1.75 37.55 -29.31
C LEU A 168 2.60 37.68 -30.58
N ASN A 169 3.86 37.29 -30.49
CA ASN A 169 4.74 37.10 -31.64
C ASN A 169 4.74 35.63 -32.07
N ARG A 170 4.88 35.36 -33.39
CA ARG A 170 4.92 33.99 -33.95
C ARG A 170 6.05 33.11 -33.38
N GLU A 171 7.08 33.71 -32.79
CA GLU A 171 8.21 33.03 -32.16
C GLU A 171 7.92 32.58 -30.72
N GLU A 172 6.91 33.17 -30.06
CA GLU A 172 6.58 32.95 -28.64
C GLU A 172 5.36 32.04 -28.42
N GLY A 173 4.80 31.48 -29.49
CA GLY A 173 3.57 30.66 -29.45
C GLY A 173 3.62 29.49 -28.47
N ASP A 174 4.78 28.83 -28.36
CA ASP A 174 4.97 27.68 -27.47
C ASP A 174 4.92 28.12 -25.99
N ALA A 175 5.59 29.24 -25.65
CA ALA A 175 5.57 29.83 -24.31
C ALA A 175 4.18 30.36 -23.93
N PHE A 176 3.44 30.87 -24.89
CA PHE A 176 2.05 31.30 -24.68
C PHE A 176 1.15 30.13 -24.31
N LEU A 177 1.19 29.03 -25.07
CA LEU A 177 0.41 27.83 -24.78
C LEU A 177 0.80 27.20 -23.44
N GLU A 178 2.10 27.17 -23.11
CA GLU A 178 2.55 26.80 -21.77
C GLU A 178 1.92 27.68 -20.68
N GLY A 179 1.90 29.01 -20.90
CA GLY A 179 1.25 29.95 -20.00
C GLY A 179 -0.24 29.68 -19.83
N LEU A 180 -0.94 29.37 -20.91
CA LEU A 180 -2.37 28.99 -20.87
C LEU A 180 -2.58 27.68 -20.11
N LEU A 181 -1.72 26.68 -20.30
CA LEU A 181 -1.78 25.40 -19.58
C LEU A 181 -1.54 25.61 -18.08
N VAL A 182 -0.49 26.36 -17.72
CA VAL A 182 -0.09 26.59 -16.32
C VAL A 182 -1.17 27.32 -15.54
N ASN A 183 -1.82 28.29 -16.18
CA ASN A 183 -2.89 29.08 -15.58
C ASN A 183 -4.28 28.43 -15.71
N GLY A 184 -4.39 27.27 -16.36
CA GLY A 184 -5.64 26.53 -16.55
C GLY A 184 -6.60 27.12 -17.60
N TRP A 185 -6.16 28.15 -18.34
CA TRP A 185 -6.94 28.73 -19.43
C TRP A 185 -7.05 27.81 -20.63
N LEU A 186 -6.03 26.97 -20.88
CA LEU A 186 -6.08 26.01 -21.98
C LEU A 186 -7.29 25.08 -21.86
N LEU A 187 -7.57 24.57 -20.65
CA LEU A 187 -8.75 23.74 -20.39
C LEU A 187 -10.04 24.49 -20.72
N LYS A 188 -10.15 25.76 -20.31
CA LYS A 188 -11.34 26.59 -20.60
C LYS A 188 -11.54 26.78 -22.10
N LEU A 189 -10.47 27.06 -22.84
CA LEU A 189 -10.54 27.28 -24.28
C LEU A 189 -11.01 26.02 -25.01
N VAL A 190 -10.40 24.86 -24.73
CA VAL A 190 -10.83 23.60 -25.36
C VAL A 190 -12.24 23.19 -24.96
N THR A 191 -12.68 23.52 -23.73
CA THR A 191 -14.08 23.30 -23.32
C THR A 191 -15.06 24.20 -24.05
N THR A 192 -14.70 25.46 -24.31
CA THR A 192 -15.55 26.39 -25.09
C THR A 192 -15.63 25.98 -26.56
N GLN A 193 -14.53 25.48 -27.12
CA GLN A 193 -14.49 24.95 -28.49
C GLN A 193 -15.06 23.53 -28.58
N ASN A 194 -15.35 22.89 -27.44
CA ASN A 194 -15.78 21.49 -27.32
C ASN A 194 -14.85 20.51 -28.06
N HIS A 195 -13.56 20.84 -28.15
CA HIS A 195 -12.62 20.16 -29.03
C HIS A 195 -11.17 20.31 -28.55
N VAL A 196 -10.44 19.19 -28.54
CA VAL A 196 -9.00 19.14 -28.34
C VAL A 196 -8.35 18.61 -29.60
N GLU A 197 -7.59 19.48 -30.27
CA GLU A 197 -6.81 19.15 -31.45
C GLU A 197 -5.73 18.10 -31.14
N ALA A 198 -5.40 17.29 -32.16
CA ALA A 198 -4.43 16.21 -32.02
C ALA A 198 -3.04 16.71 -31.58
N VAL A 199 -2.61 17.87 -32.09
CA VAL A 199 -1.31 18.45 -31.78
C VAL A 199 -1.24 18.89 -30.30
N VAL A 200 -2.30 19.54 -29.80
CA VAL A 200 -2.41 19.96 -28.39
C VAL A 200 -2.48 18.75 -27.46
N ALA A 201 -3.22 17.71 -27.84
CA ALA A 201 -3.30 16.46 -27.08
C ALA A 201 -1.93 15.78 -26.99
N LYS A 202 -1.22 15.61 -28.11
CA LYS A 202 0.13 15.04 -28.13
C LYS A 202 1.12 15.87 -27.31
N TRP A 203 1.10 17.18 -27.46
CA TRP A 203 1.99 18.08 -26.71
C TRP A 203 1.76 17.99 -25.20
N THR A 204 0.50 18.11 -24.74
CA THR A 204 0.18 17.99 -23.31
C THR A 204 0.50 16.60 -22.76
N PHE A 205 0.28 15.52 -23.53
CA PHE A 205 0.69 14.18 -23.13
C PHE A 205 2.22 14.08 -22.93
N ASN A 206 3.01 14.61 -23.87
CA ASN A 206 4.47 14.61 -23.74
C ASN A 206 4.96 15.48 -22.58
N LEU A 207 4.33 16.63 -22.31
CA LEU A 207 4.63 17.42 -21.11
C LEU A 207 4.36 16.63 -19.82
N MET A 208 3.25 15.89 -19.77
CA MET A 208 2.89 15.08 -18.62
C MET A 208 3.87 13.91 -18.39
N MET A 209 4.35 13.27 -19.47
CA MET A 209 5.18 12.07 -19.38
C MET A 209 6.69 12.37 -19.35
N PHE A 210 7.16 13.45 -19.96
CA PHE A 210 8.60 13.63 -20.19
C PHE A 210 9.16 14.97 -19.69
N SER A 211 8.32 15.95 -19.32
CA SER A 211 8.83 17.25 -18.88
C SER A 211 9.60 17.16 -17.56
N SER A 212 10.79 17.78 -17.54
CA SER A 212 11.57 18.03 -16.33
C SER A 212 10.94 19.10 -15.43
N ARG A 213 10.09 19.98 -15.99
CA ARG A 213 9.42 21.06 -15.26
C ARG A 213 8.20 20.54 -14.52
N GLY A 214 8.33 20.36 -13.21
CA GLY A 214 7.26 19.80 -12.35
C GLY A 214 5.91 20.51 -12.44
N GLN A 215 5.90 21.83 -12.65
CA GLN A 215 4.67 22.62 -12.84
C GLN A 215 3.95 22.25 -14.14
N LEU A 216 4.67 22.22 -15.28
CA LEU A 216 4.09 21.83 -16.57
C LEU A 216 3.56 20.40 -16.53
N ARG A 217 4.37 19.48 -16.00
CA ARG A 217 3.99 18.08 -15.82
C ARG A 217 2.70 17.92 -15.03
N THR A 218 2.59 18.60 -13.90
CA THR A 218 1.41 18.52 -13.03
C THR A 218 0.18 19.12 -13.71
N ARG A 219 0.33 20.26 -14.39
CA ARG A 219 -0.77 20.95 -15.07
C ARG A 219 -1.25 20.19 -16.30
N ALA A 220 -0.34 19.59 -17.06
CA ALA A 220 -0.66 18.69 -18.15
C ALA A 220 -1.42 17.44 -17.65
N CYS A 221 -1.00 16.86 -16.53
CA CYS A 221 -1.72 15.75 -15.89
C CYS A 221 -3.13 16.16 -15.45
N SER A 222 -3.27 17.32 -14.78
CA SER A 222 -4.58 17.86 -14.40
C SER A 222 -5.47 18.11 -15.61
N PHE A 223 -4.94 18.72 -16.67
CA PHE A 223 -5.64 18.94 -17.93
C PHE A 223 -6.25 17.65 -18.48
N TRP A 224 -5.49 16.56 -18.55
CA TRP A 224 -5.99 15.25 -18.98
C TRP A 224 -7.03 14.66 -18.02
N CYS A 225 -6.80 14.70 -16.71
CA CYS A 225 -7.77 14.20 -15.73
C CYS A 225 -9.09 14.97 -15.77
N ASP A 226 -9.02 16.29 -15.95
CA ASP A 226 -10.19 17.18 -16.03
C ASP A 226 -10.92 16.93 -17.34
N ILE A 227 -10.20 16.77 -18.46
CA ILE A 227 -10.79 16.41 -19.75
C ILE A 227 -11.61 15.12 -19.68
N PHE A 228 -11.07 14.09 -19.02
CA PHE A 228 -11.77 12.82 -18.83
C PHE A 228 -12.98 12.96 -17.88
N SER A 229 -12.97 13.96 -17.00
CA SER A 229 -14.04 14.22 -16.05
C SER A 229 -15.15 15.12 -16.60
N LEU A 230 -14.95 15.76 -17.76
CA LEU A 230 -15.96 16.60 -18.42
C LEU A 230 -17.12 15.73 -18.95
N GLU A 231 -18.14 15.48 -18.13
CA GLU A 231 -19.51 15.26 -18.64
C GLU A 231 -20.55 15.93 -17.74
N ASN A 232 -21.51 16.58 -18.39
CA ASN A 232 -22.83 16.90 -17.86
C ASN A 232 -23.78 15.77 -18.24
N GLU A 233 -24.70 15.43 -17.33
CA GLU A 233 -25.58 14.26 -17.40
C GLU A 233 -26.61 14.25 -18.55
N ASP A 234 -26.70 15.28 -19.40
CA ASP A 234 -27.87 15.46 -20.29
C ASP A 234 -27.64 15.95 -21.74
N ASP A 235 -26.42 16.18 -22.24
CA ASP A 235 -26.22 16.78 -23.58
C ASP A 235 -25.59 15.85 -24.64
N THR A 236 -26.23 15.81 -25.80
CA THR A 236 -25.87 15.10 -27.04
C THR A 236 -24.60 15.63 -27.73
N SER A 237 -23.91 16.61 -27.16
CA SER A 237 -22.65 17.12 -27.71
C SER A 237 -21.45 16.41 -27.10
N TYR A 238 -20.95 15.38 -27.78
CA TYR A 238 -19.71 14.71 -27.38
C TYR A 238 -18.52 15.67 -27.51
N PHE A 239 -17.78 15.87 -26.42
CA PHE A 239 -16.51 16.61 -26.42
C PHE A 239 -15.50 15.94 -27.36
N LYS A 240 -15.04 16.60 -28.43
CA LYS A 240 -14.17 15.96 -29.43
C LYS A 240 -12.72 15.94 -28.95
N ILE A 241 -12.06 14.79 -28.98
CA ILE A 241 -10.59 14.70 -28.81
C ILE A 241 -10.03 13.97 -30.00
N ASP A 242 -9.24 14.65 -30.83
CA ASP A 242 -8.75 14.09 -32.09
C ASP A 242 -7.68 13.02 -31.90
N TRP A 243 -6.96 13.06 -30.78
CA TRP A 243 -5.93 12.08 -30.47
C TRP A 243 -5.91 11.75 -28.98
N VAL A 244 -5.85 10.46 -28.67
CA VAL A 244 -5.76 9.93 -27.31
C VAL A 244 -4.58 8.96 -27.29
N PRO A 245 -3.73 8.98 -26.24
CA PRO A 245 -2.64 8.03 -26.12
C PRO A 245 -3.19 6.61 -25.96
N ASN A 246 -2.63 5.67 -26.72
CA ASN A 246 -2.90 4.25 -26.58
C ASN A 246 -1.97 3.61 -25.54
N TYR A 247 -2.14 2.31 -25.29
CA TYR A 247 -1.28 1.57 -24.36
C TYR A 247 0.20 1.60 -24.77
N SER A 248 0.52 1.55 -26.08
CA SER A 248 1.92 1.56 -26.51
C SER A 248 2.65 2.85 -26.15
N GLU A 249 1.98 4.01 -26.18
CA GLU A 249 2.55 5.27 -25.69
C GLU A 249 2.80 5.25 -24.18
N LEU A 250 1.89 4.69 -23.39
CA LEU A 250 2.05 4.53 -21.94
C LEU A 250 3.18 3.55 -21.60
N ARG A 251 3.30 2.47 -22.36
CA ARG A 251 4.36 1.48 -22.19
C ARG A 251 5.71 2.06 -22.57
N ARG A 252 5.78 2.79 -23.68
CA ARG A 252 6.98 3.53 -24.10
C ARG A 252 7.47 4.49 -23.02
N ALA A 253 6.55 5.19 -22.34
CA ALA A 253 6.91 6.06 -21.23
C ALA A 253 7.56 5.30 -20.07
N LEU A 254 7.00 4.14 -19.68
CA LEU A 254 7.60 3.27 -18.66
C LEU A 254 8.99 2.76 -19.07
N ASP A 255 9.15 2.34 -20.32
CA ASP A 255 10.43 1.86 -20.85
C ASP A 255 11.50 2.97 -20.83
N ILE A 256 11.10 4.23 -21.04
CA ILE A 256 11.97 5.41 -20.91
C ILE A 256 12.31 5.67 -19.44
N TYR A 257 11.35 5.48 -18.53
CA TYR A 257 11.62 5.56 -17.08
C TYR A 257 12.51 4.42 -16.58
N GLY A 258 12.86 3.46 -17.43
CA GLY A 258 13.72 2.32 -17.08
C GLY A 258 12.95 1.15 -16.48
N TYR A 259 11.62 1.07 -16.66
CA TYR A 259 10.82 -0.07 -16.21
C TYR A 259 11.30 -1.37 -16.88
N THR A 260 11.54 -2.39 -16.07
CA THR A 260 11.92 -3.73 -16.55
C THR A 260 10.79 -4.72 -16.29
N HIS A 261 10.32 -5.34 -17.36
CA HIS A 261 9.20 -6.28 -17.32
C HIS A 261 9.56 -7.66 -16.75
N ASP A 262 10.85 -8.04 -16.79
CA ASP A 262 11.32 -9.33 -16.30
C ASP A 262 11.86 -9.22 -14.87
N LEU A 263 10.97 -9.48 -13.92
CA LEU A 263 11.27 -9.52 -12.48
C LEU A 263 12.10 -10.75 -12.05
N SER A 264 12.27 -11.75 -12.94
CA SER A 264 12.93 -13.02 -12.66
C SER A 264 14.46 -12.96 -12.77
N SER A 265 15.01 -11.89 -13.37
CA SER A 265 16.46 -11.77 -13.54
C SER A 265 17.08 -11.10 -12.32
N ASN A 266 17.96 -11.83 -11.63
CA ASN A 266 19.05 -11.27 -10.82
C ASN A 266 20.04 -10.54 -11.75
N SER A 267 19.55 -9.61 -12.56
CA SER A 267 20.42 -8.73 -13.32
C SER A 267 21.17 -7.92 -12.28
N THR A 268 22.48 -8.17 -12.21
CA THR A 268 23.41 -7.40 -11.41
C THR A 268 23.36 -5.98 -11.94
N PHE A 269 22.47 -5.17 -11.37
CA PHE A 269 22.45 -3.74 -11.63
C PHE A 269 23.80 -3.21 -11.19
N SER A 270 24.70 -2.97 -12.16
CA SER A 270 26.00 -2.38 -11.85
C SER A 270 25.71 -1.06 -11.14
N CYS A 271 26.14 -0.96 -9.88
CA CYS A 271 26.13 0.28 -9.13
C CYS A 271 27.21 1.18 -9.75
N ALA A 272 26.88 1.74 -10.91
CA ALA A 272 27.54 2.92 -11.42
C ALA A 272 26.77 4.11 -10.85
N ASP A 273 27.50 5.09 -10.33
CA ASP A 273 27.02 6.35 -9.74
C ASP A 273 26.27 7.23 -10.77
N SER A 274 25.18 6.69 -11.30
CA SER A 274 24.32 7.32 -12.29
C SER A 274 23.19 8.01 -11.55
N GLN A 275 23.08 9.33 -11.70
CA GLN A 275 21.99 10.16 -11.16
C GLN A 275 20.61 9.78 -11.72
N HIS A 276 20.50 8.74 -12.55
CA HIS A 276 19.32 8.39 -13.34
C HIS A 276 18.87 6.94 -13.12
N VAL A 277 19.26 6.33 -12.00
CA VAL A 277 18.79 5.00 -11.57
C VAL A 277 17.54 5.15 -10.70
N GLY A 278 16.51 4.36 -11.00
CA GLY A 278 15.26 4.33 -10.24
C GLY A 278 14.09 5.03 -10.96
N PRO A 279 12.90 5.06 -10.34
CA PRO A 279 11.69 5.54 -10.98
C PRO A 279 11.76 7.04 -11.30
N SER A 280 11.30 7.40 -12.50
CA SER A 280 11.19 8.81 -12.90
C SER A 280 10.21 9.56 -11.98
N GLN A 281 10.47 10.86 -11.75
CA GLN A 281 9.51 11.74 -11.06
C GLN A 281 8.14 11.81 -11.76
N ASN A 282 8.09 11.41 -13.03
CA ASN A 282 6.90 11.41 -13.87
C ASN A 282 6.03 10.16 -13.65
N ILE A 283 6.48 9.18 -12.85
CA ILE A 283 5.67 8.01 -12.51
C ILE A 283 4.37 8.40 -11.82
N ARG A 284 4.37 9.47 -11.02
CA ARG A 284 3.16 9.97 -10.35
C ARG A 284 2.10 10.44 -11.35
N THR A 285 2.51 11.10 -12.43
CA THR A 285 1.57 11.55 -13.47
C THR A 285 1.12 10.38 -14.33
N TRP A 286 1.99 9.41 -14.60
CA TRP A 286 1.60 8.15 -15.26
C TRP A 286 0.50 7.42 -14.47
N ILE A 287 0.67 7.21 -13.16
CA ILE A 287 -0.31 6.54 -12.30
C ILE A 287 -1.66 7.28 -12.33
N LYS A 288 -1.64 8.61 -12.19
CA LYS A 288 -2.85 9.44 -12.22
C LYS A 288 -3.57 9.37 -13.56
N PHE A 289 -2.82 9.41 -14.65
CA PHE A 289 -3.36 9.31 -16.00
C PHE A 289 -4.05 7.96 -16.21
N VAL A 290 -3.35 6.85 -15.93
CA VAL A 290 -3.91 5.49 -16.05
C VAL A 290 -5.17 5.35 -15.20
N THR A 291 -5.14 5.86 -13.96
CA THR A 291 -6.33 5.88 -13.09
C THR A 291 -7.51 6.57 -13.78
N ALA A 292 -7.32 7.78 -14.31
CA ALA A 292 -8.39 8.55 -14.95
C ALA A 292 -8.87 7.88 -16.26
N SER A 293 -7.95 7.35 -17.07
CA SER A 293 -8.26 6.61 -18.30
C SER A 293 -9.11 5.37 -18.03
N CYS A 294 -8.81 4.60 -16.98
CA CYS A 294 -9.60 3.43 -16.61
C CYS A 294 -11.00 3.81 -16.11
N GLN A 295 -11.15 4.96 -15.45
CA GLN A 295 -12.44 5.42 -14.92
C GLN A 295 -13.45 5.85 -16.00
N VAL A 296 -12.98 6.18 -17.20
CA VAL A 296 -13.85 6.67 -18.29
C VAL A 296 -14.21 5.62 -19.33
N ARG A 297 -14.00 4.32 -19.06
CA ARG A 297 -14.26 3.25 -20.04
C ARG A 297 -15.65 3.34 -20.67
N SER A 298 -16.69 3.57 -19.86
CA SER A 298 -18.08 3.64 -20.33
C SER A 298 -18.28 4.69 -21.43
N LYS A 299 -17.48 5.75 -21.40
CA LYS A 299 -17.48 6.85 -22.37
C LYS A 299 -16.51 6.53 -23.51
N ARG A 300 -15.31 6.05 -23.15
CA ARG A 300 -14.18 5.82 -24.05
C ARG A 300 -13.35 4.62 -23.58
N PRO A 301 -13.49 3.45 -24.20
CA PRO A 301 -12.59 2.34 -23.95
C PRO A 301 -11.22 2.65 -24.56
N MET A 302 -10.28 3.10 -23.72
CA MET A 302 -8.91 3.45 -24.15
C MET A 302 -8.02 2.24 -24.34
N PHE A 303 -8.34 1.13 -23.67
CA PHE A 303 -7.53 -0.09 -23.64
C PHE A 303 -8.39 -1.29 -24.05
N SER A 304 -7.81 -2.22 -24.79
CA SER A 304 -8.33 -3.57 -24.91
C SER A 304 -8.25 -4.30 -23.56
N SER A 305 -8.96 -5.42 -23.42
CA SER A 305 -8.89 -6.24 -22.21
C SER A 305 -7.46 -6.73 -21.95
N ALA A 306 -6.73 -7.13 -23.00
CA ALA A 306 -5.33 -7.59 -22.88
C ALA A 306 -4.39 -6.47 -22.40
N GLU A 307 -4.55 -5.25 -22.91
CA GLU A 307 -3.75 -4.11 -22.44
C GLU A 307 -4.09 -3.74 -20.98
N ALA A 308 -5.36 -3.86 -20.58
CA ALA A 308 -5.76 -3.68 -19.19
C ALA A 308 -5.24 -4.80 -18.26
N GLU A 309 -5.13 -6.03 -18.75
CA GLU A 309 -4.49 -7.16 -18.04
C GLU A 309 -3.02 -6.81 -17.75
N GLU A 310 -2.27 -6.35 -18.76
CA GLU A 310 -0.88 -5.92 -18.59
C GLU A 310 -0.72 -4.73 -17.64
N LEU A 311 -1.67 -3.77 -17.66
CA LEU A 311 -1.64 -2.65 -16.71
C LEU A 311 -1.75 -3.12 -15.26
N ILE A 312 -2.57 -4.15 -14.96
CA ILE A 312 -2.62 -4.73 -13.60
C ILE A 312 -1.26 -5.28 -13.21
N GLU A 313 -0.61 -6.02 -14.10
CA GLU A 313 0.71 -6.63 -13.87
C GLU A 313 1.78 -5.56 -13.61
N VAL A 314 1.76 -4.48 -14.38
CA VAL A 314 2.62 -3.32 -14.16
C VAL A 314 2.36 -2.73 -12.78
N ILE A 315 1.10 -2.45 -12.42
CA ILE A 315 0.77 -1.83 -11.12
C ILE A 315 1.21 -2.72 -9.96
N VAL A 316 1.01 -4.05 -10.04
CA VAL A 316 1.54 -4.99 -9.04
C VAL A 316 3.07 -4.88 -8.95
N SER A 317 3.77 -4.83 -10.08
CA SER A 317 5.22 -4.64 -10.09
C SER A 317 5.64 -3.32 -9.44
N LEU A 318 4.89 -2.23 -9.65
CA LEU A 318 5.15 -0.95 -8.99
C LEU A 318 5.01 -1.03 -7.46
N PHE A 319 4.11 -1.88 -6.93
CA PHE A 319 4.01 -2.12 -5.49
C PHE A 319 5.19 -2.93 -4.92
N LEU A 320 5.87 -3.72 -5.76
CA LEU A 320 7.05 -4.47 -5.36
C LEU A 320 8.30 -3.60 -5.30
N ASP A 321 8.31 -2.42 -5.94
CA ASP A 321 9.41 -1.47 -5.82
C ASP A 321 9.28 -0.61 -4.57
N ARG A 322 10.17 -0.84 -3.61
CA ARG A 322 10.18 -0.14 -2.32
C ARG A 322 10.34 1.38 -2.47
N GLN A 323 10.97 1.86 -3.55
CA GLN A 323 11.10 3.31 -3.80
C GLN A 323 9.75 3.99 -4.07
N LEU A 324 8.72 3.20 -4.42
CA LEU A 324 7.38 3.69 -4.72
C LEU A 324 6.40 3.54 -3.55
N GLU A 325 6.84 3.10 -2.37
CA GLU A 325 5.99 2.92 -1.19
C GLU A 325 5.21 4.21 -0.82
N GLY A 326 5.85 5.38 -0.97
CA GLY A 326 5.23 6.68 -0.76
C GLY A 326 4.09 7.04 -1.75
N LEU A 327 3.90 6.24 -2.81
CA LEU A 327 2.82 6.36 -3.79
C LEU A 327 1.72 5.31 -3.60
N SER A 328 1.81 4.45 -2.58
CA SER A 328 0.86 3.36 -2.31
C SER A 328 -0.61 3.77 -2.42
N ALA A 329 -1.01 4.89 -1.82
CA ALA A 329 -2.40 5.38 -1.91
C ALA A 329 -2.84 5.68 -3.35
N SER A 330 -1.95 6.22 -4.18
CA SER A 330 -2.24 6.47 -5.61
C SER A 330 -2.26 5.17 -6.41
N LEU A 331 -1.35 4.24 -6.11
CA LEU A 331 -1.30 2.92 -6.73
C LEU A 331 -2.54 2.08 -6.39
N TYR A 332 -3.04 2.13 -5.14
CA TYR A 332 -4.27 1.44 -4.76
C TYR A 332 -5.48 1.97 -5.53
N LYS A 333 -5.59 3.29 -5.67
CA LYS A 333 -6.64 3.92 -6.48
C LYS A 333 -6.53 3.49 -7.95
N CYS A 334 -5.31 3.45 -8.48
CA CYS A 334 -5.04 3.00 -9.85
C CYS A 334 -5.43 1.53 -10.04
N MET A 335 -4.97 0.65 -9.15
CA MET A 335 -5.29 -0.79 -9.14
C MET A 335 -6.80 -1.02 -9.16
N LEU A 336 -7.53 -0.33 -8.27
CA LEU A 336 -8.98 -0.45 -8.21
C LEU A 336 -9.64 0.02 -9.52
N ALA A 337 -9.22 1.17 -10.06
CA ALA A 337 -9.74 1.66 -11.34
C ALA A 337 -9.48 0.69 -12.49
N THR A 338 -8.29 0.08 -12.55
CA THR A 338 -7.93 -0.89 -13.58
C THR A 338 -8.70 -2.21 -13.42
N ILE A 339 -8.94 -2.71 -12.20
CA ILE A 339 -9.81 -3.88 -11.96
C ILE A 339 -11.26 -3.58 -12.33
N SER A 340 -11.75 -2.39 -12.01
CA SER A 340 -13.09 -1.93 -12.39
C SER A 340 -13.24 -1.65 -13.90
N TYR A 341 -12.13 -1.62 -14.66
CA TYR A 341 -12.15 -1.41 -16.10
C TYR A 341 -12.86 -2.55 -16.85
N PHE A 342 -12.78 -3.79 -16.38
CA PHE A 342 -13.32 -4.94 -17.11
C PHE A 342 -14.85 -4.98 -17.05
N THR A 343 -15.52 -5.51 -18.08
CA THR A 343 -16.92 -5.94 -17.93
C THR A 343 -16.97 -7.21 -17.06
N ASP A 344 -18.16 -7.61 -16.60
CA ASP A 344 -18.30 -8.83 -15.79
C ASP A 344 -17.90 -10.09 -16.57
N GLU A 345 -18.19 -10.13 -17.88
CA GLU A 345 -17.82 -11.23 -18.77
C GLU A 345 -16.31 -11.29 -18.99
N GLU A 346 -15.69 -10.14 -19.28
CA GLU A 346 -14.24 -10.03 -19.49
C GLU A 346 -13.47 -10.39 -18.21
N TRP A 347 -13.97 -9.95 -17.05
CA TRP A 347 -13.28 -10.11 -15.78
C TRP A 347 -13.08 -11.58 -15.41
N ASN A 348 -14.05 -12.45 -15.65
CA ASN A 348 -13.94 -13.87 -15.31
C ASN A 348 -12.74 -14.57 -15.99
N ILE A 349 -12.50 -14.22 -17.26
CA ILE A 349 -11.38 -14.75 -18.05
C ILE A 349 -10.08 -14.02 -17.70
N SER A 350 -10.13 -12.69 -17.65
CA SER A 350 -8.97 -11.82 -17.45
C SER A 350 -8.34 -12.04 -16.07
N CYS A 351 -9.17 -12.21 -15.02
CA CYS A 351 -8.72 -12.46 -13.66
C CYS A 351 -7.87 -13.74 -13.56
N GLU A 352 -8.22 -14.80 -14.30
CA GLU A 352 -7.43 -16.04 -14.34
C GLU A 352 -6.08 -15.84 -15.04
N LYS A 353 -6.08 -15.14 -16.19
CA LYS A 353 -4.87 -14.87 -16.96
C LYS A 353 -3.90 -14.02 -16.16
N VAL A 354 -4.37 -12.90 -15.60
CA VAL A 354 -3.58 -11.99 -14.78
C VAL A 354 -3.00 -12.71 -13.58
N ALA A 355 -3.78 -13.55 -12.89
CA ALA A 355 -3.28 -14.30 -11.74
C ALA A 355 -2.12 -15.23 -12.10
N LYS A 356 -2.22 -15.99 -13.20
CA LYS A 356 -1.13 -16.85 -13.71
C LYS A 356 0.09 -16.02 -14.13
N SER A 357 -0.17 -14.92 -14.81
CA SER A 357 0.86 -14.01 -15.32
C SER A 357 1.67 -13.38 -14.18
N ILE A 358 1.01 -12.93 -13.11
CA ILE A 358 1.66 -12.43 -11.88
C ILE A 358 2.46 -13.55 -11.22
N ALA A 359 1.86 -14.72 -11.00
CA ALA A 359 2.52 -15.84 -10.31
C ALA A 359 3.81 -16.30 -11.00
N ASN A 360 3.85 -16.25 -12.34
CA ASN A 360 5.04 -16.60 -13.11
C ASN A 360 6.19 -15.59 -13.02
N ARG A 361 5.90 -14.34 -12.62
CA ARG A 361 6.91 -13.26 -12.58
C ARG A 361 7.42 -12.97 -11.18
N VAL A 362 6.60 -13.16 -10.15
CA VAL A 362 6.97 -12.77 -8.79
C VAL A 362 7.93 -13.81 -8.19
N PRO A 363 9.07 -13.39 -7.61
CA PRO A 363 9.97 -14.31 -6.93
C PRO A 363 9.30 -15.08 -5.78
N ARG A 364 9.80 -16.29 -5.53
CA ARG A 364 9.32 -17.23 -4.50
C ARG A 364 9.82 -16.86 -3.09
N ASP A 365 9.78 -15.57 -2.76
CA ASP A 365 10.23 -14.97 -1.48
C ASP A 365 9.13 -14.05 -0.89
N LEU A 366 9.46 -13.15 0.03
CA LEU A 366 8.48 -12.23 0.62
C LEU A 366 7.78 -11.31 -0.40
N ASN A 367 8.35 -11.09 -1.59
CA ASN A 367 7.72 -10.30 -2.65
C ASN A 367 6.43 -10.96 -3.16
N CYS A 368 6.31 -12.30 -3.09
CA CYS A 368 5.06 -12.99 -3.44
C CYS A 368 3.91 -12.62 -2.50
N LEU A 369 4.21 -12.43 -1.21
CA LEU A 369 3.21 -11.97 -0.24
C LEU A 369 2.82 -10.52 -0.52
N ARG A 370 3.79 -9.66 -0.85
CA ARG A 370 3.52 -8.25 -1.22
C ARG A 370 2.66 -8.12 -2.47
N ALA A 371 2.89 -8.96 -3.48
CA ALA A 371 2.07 -8.99 -4.69
C ALA A 371 0.60 -9.34 -4.42
N VAL A 372 0.34 -10.17 -3.41
CA VAL A 372 -1.02 -10.51 -2.96
C VAL A 372 -1.61 -9.39 -2.09
N GLU A 373 -0.83 -8.87 -1.14
CA GLU A 373 -1.26 -7.84 -0.18
C GLU A 373 -1.62 -6.50 -0.83
N CYS A 374 -0.95 -6.14 -1.93
CA CYS A 374 -1.24 -4.90 -2.65
C CYS A 374 -2.60 -4.90 -3.36
N ILE A 375 -3.29 -6.05 -3.41
CA ILE A 375 -4.64 -6.16 -3.93
C ILE A 375 -5.62 -5.96 -2.76
N SER A 376 -6.42 -4.89 -2.80
CA SER A 376 -7.14 -4.36 -1.63
C SER A 376 -8.08 -5.35 -0.92
N GLY A 377 -8.62 -6.34 -1.63
CA GLY A 377 -9.56 -7.31 -1.07
C GLY A 377 -10.85 -6.68 -0.53
N VAL A 378 -11.19 -5.46 -0.94
CA VAL A 378 -12.38 -4.73 -0.45
C VAL A 378 -13.61 -5.09 -1.27
N ASP A 379 -13.52 -4.93 -2.59
CA ASP A 379 -14.60 -5.24 -3.53
C ASP A 379 -14.56 -6.70 -4.03
N PRO A 380 -15.67 -7.25 -4.55
CA PRO A 380 -15.71 -8.65 -4.99
C PRO A 380 -14.67 -9.01 -6.06
N ARG A 381 -14.34 -8.09 -6.97
CA ARG A 381 -13.37 -8.35 -8.02
C ARG A 381 -11.95 -8.37 -7.47
N SER A 382 -11.56 -7.40 -6.64
CA SER A 382 -10.25 -7.44 -6.00
C SER A 382 -10.07 -8.62 -5.04
N LYS A 383 -11.13 -9.05 -4.34
CA LYS A 383 -11.11 -10.31 -3.55
C LYS A 383 -10.83 -11.52 -4.43
N SER A 384 -11.57 -11.64 -5.54
CA SER A 384 -11.39 -12.70 -6.52
C SER A 384 -9.96 -12.72 -7.08
N LEU A 385 -9.43 -11.57 -7.51
CA LEU A 385 -8.04 -11.48 -8.00
C LEU A 385 -7.03 -11.87 -6.92
N ARG A 386 -7.17 -11.33 -5.71
CA ARG A 386 -6.27 -11.62 -4.59
C ARG A 386 -6.23 -13.11 -4.28
N SER A 387 -7.39 -13.76 -4.21
CA SER A 387 -7.50 -15.20 -3.99
C SER A 387 -6.84 -16.00 -5.12
N LYS A 388 -7.11 -15.65 -6.38
CA LYS A 388 -6.53 -16.34 -7.55
C LYS A 388 -5.02 -16.15 -7.65
N VAL A 389 -4.50 -14.96 -7.40
CA VAL A 389 -3.05 -14.69 -7.39
C VAL A 389 -2.38 -15.52 -6.30
N ALA A 390 -2.94 -15.54 -5.09
CA ALA A 390 -2.41 -16.35 -3.99
C ALA A 390 -2.41 -17.85 -4.33
N TYR A 391 -3.49 -18.34 -4.94
CA TYR A 391 -3.59 -19.72 -5.44
C TYR A 391 -2.52 -20.04 -6.48
N GLN A 392 -2.38 -19.22 -7.53
CA GLN A 392 -1.44 -19.46 -8.62
C GLN A 392 0.02 -19.38 -8.16
N ILE A 393 0.34 -18.49 -7.20
CA ILE A 393 1.66 -18.44 -6.58
C ILE A 393 1.90 -19.72 -5.78
N LEU A 394 0.92 -20.18 -5.00
CA LEU A 394 1.04 -21.39 -4.18
C LEU A 394 1.25 -22.65 -5.04
N THR A 395 0.48 -22.81 -6.12
CA THR A 395 0.64 -23.92 -7.06
C THR A 395 2.00 -23.87 -7.76
N ALA A 396 2.44 -22.68 -8.18
CA ALA A 396 3.76 -22.49 -8.76
C ALA A 396 4.86 -22.84 -7.75
N TYR A 397 4.71 -22.48 -6.47
CA TYR A 397 5.70 -22.77 -5.43
C TYR A 397 5.85 -24.28 -5.17
N LEU A 398 4.73 -25.01 -5.19
CA LEU A 398 4.67 -26.46 -5.00
C LEU A 398 4.93 -27.26 -6.30
N ASP A 399 5.26 -26.57 -7.39
CA ASP A 399 5.51 -27.11 -8.73
C ASP A 399 4.34 -27.97 -9.28
N PHE A 400 3.10 -27.59 -8.93
CA PHE A 400 1.88 -28.20 -9.47
C PHE A 400 1.45 -27.52 -10.76
N GLN A 401 1.30 -28.27 -11.85
CA GLN A 401 0.75 -27.74 -13.11
C GLN A 401 -0.79 -27.64 -13.07
N ILE A 402 -1.46 -28.65 -12.49
CA ILE A 402 -2.90 -28.70 -12.26
C ILE A 402 -3.10 -29.57 -11.02
N ALA A 403 -3.25 -28.96 -9.85
CA ALA A 403 -3.57 -29.68 -8.62
C ALA A 403 -5.01 -29.38 -8.21
N SER A 404 -5.68 -30.37 -7.63
CA SER A 404 -6.96 -30.14 -6.95
C SER A 404 -6.76 -29.36 -5.65
N ASP A 405 -7.80 -28.65 -5.20
CA ASP A 405 -7.76 -27.90 -3.93
C ASP A 405 -7.35 -28.81 -2.75
N GLU A 406 -7.79 -30.07 -2.78
CA GLU A 406 -7.47 -31.09 -1.77
C GLU A 406 -6.01 -31.55 -1.84
N GLU A 407 -5.44 -31.74 -3.02
CA GLU A 407 -4.03 -32.14 -3.19
C GLU A 407 -3.06 -31.10 -2.64
N ILE A 408 -3.35 -29.81 -2.87
CA ILE A 408 -2.57 -28.70 -2.34
C ILE A 408 -2.59 -28.73 -0.81
N LEU A 409 -3.79 -28.79 -0.22
CA LEU A 409 -3.93 -28.82 1.23
C LEU A 409 -3.35 -30.08 1.87
N ASN A 410 -3.49 -31.25 1.25
CA ASN A 410 -2.87 -32.49 1.72
C ASN A 410 -1.35 -32.37 1.77
N THR A 411 -0.76 -31.75 0.75
CA THR A 411 0.69 -31.51 0.68
C THR A 411 1.12 -30.58 1.81
N LEU A 412 0.39 -29.50 2.06
CA LEU A 412 0.67 -28.56 3.15
C LEU A 412 0.50 -29.20 4.54
N ILE A 413 -0.54 -30.01 4.75
CA ILE A 413 -0.80 -30.73 6.01
C ILE A 413 0.33 -31.74 6.30
N SER A 414 0.89 -32.35 5.25
CA SER A 414 1.97 -33.33 5.37
C SER A 414 3.33 -32.72 5.73
N ILE A 415 3.44 -31.39 5.76
CA ILE A 415 4.66 -30.72 6.20
C ILE A 415 4.86 -30.93 7.70
N LYS A 416 5.99 -31.55 8.04
CA LYS A 416 6.37 -31.80 9.43
C LYS A 416 7.03 -30.56 10.05
N VAL A 417 6.19 -29.66 10.56
CA VAL A 417 6.63 -28.38 11.13
C VAL A 417 7.45 -28.53 12.43
N ASP A 418 7.36 -29.67 13.10
CA ASP A 418 8.10 -30.03 14.32
C ASP A 418 9.54 -30.50 14.05
N GLU A 419 9.84 -30.96 12.83
CA GLU A 419 11.19 -31.38 12.46
C GLU A 419 12.13 -30.17 12.36
N ARG A 420 13.33 -30.28 12.95
CA ARG A 420 14.34 -29.19 12.95
C ARG A 420 14.80 -28.77 11.55
N SER A 421 14.76 -29.67 10.58
CA SER A 421 15.12 -29.43 9.17
C SER A 421 14.03 -28.72 8.37
N CYS A 422 12.83 -28.54 8.94
CA CYS A 422 11.73 -27.86 8.28
C CYS A 422 12.03 -26.36 8.12
N ASP A 423 11.87 -25.87 6.89
CA ASP A 423 12.03 -24.47 6.54
C ASP A 423 10.76 -23.69 6.92
N LEU A 424 10.76 -23.14 8.13
CA LEU A 424 9.63 -22.38 8.65
C LEU A 424 9.35 -21.10 7.85
N PHE A 425 10.36 -20.51 7.20
CA PHE A 425 10.13 -19.36 6.34
C PHE A 425 9.22 -19.72 5.16
N LYS A 426 9.47 -20.86 4.51
CA LYS A 426 8.57 -21.38 3.46
C LYS A 426 7.18 -21.71 3.98
N VAL A 427 7.10 -22.33 5.17
CA VAL A 427 5.81 -22.63 5.82
C VAL A 427 5.02 -21.35 6.09
N TYR A 428 5.69 -20.27 6.51
CA TYR A 428 5.05 -18.98 6.69
C TYR A 428 4.50 -18.43 5.37
N ILE A 429 5.26 -18.49 4.28
CA ILE A 429 4.77 -18.08 2.95
C ILE A 429 3.53 -18.91 2.56
N TYR A 430 3.59 -20.23 2.68
CA TYR A 430 2.44 -21.10 2.40
C TYR A 430 1.23 -20.74 3.22
N LEU A 431 1.39 -20.55 4.53
CA LEU A 431 0.30 -20.20 5.43
C LEU A 431 -0.42 -18.92 4.98
N ILE A 432 0.34 -17.87 4.65
CA ILE A 432 -0.24 -16.58 4.21
C ILE A 432 -0.88 -16.70 2.82
N LEU A 433 -0.27 -17.43 1.89
CA LEU A 433 -0.87 -17.65 0.56
C LEU A 433 -2.17 -18.46 0.66
N THR A 434 -2.19 -19.53 1.45
CA THR A 434 -3.38 -20.34 1.68
C THR A 434 -4.48 -19.54 2.37
N GLU A 435 -4.14 -18.71 3.35
CA GLU A 435 -5.08 -17.78 3.97
C GLU A 435 -5.75 -16.87 2.93
N ASN A 436 -4.95 -16.23 2.06
CA ASN A 436 -5.47 -15.30 1.06
C ASN A 436 -6.27 -16.01 -0.05
N TRP A 437 -5.87 -17.21 -0.42
CA TRP A 437 -6.61 -18.05 -1.35
C TRP A 437 -7.99 -18.41 -0.80
N LEU A 438 -8.05 -18.92 0.43
CA LEU A 438 -9.27 -19.44 1.03
C LEU A 438 -10.21 -18.31 1.49
N LEU A 439 -9.73 -17.34 2.27
CA LEU A 439 -10.60 -16.31 2.85
C LEU A 439 -11.27 -15.38 1.82
N TRP A 440 -10.64 -15.21 0.65
CA TRP A 440 -11.14 -14.31 -0.40
C TRP A 440 -11.65 -15.04 -1.65
N GLY A 441 -11.61 -16.38 -1.64
CA GLY A 441 -12.11 -17.24 -2.72
C GLY A 441 -13.64 -17.41 -2.70
N SER A 442 -14.16 -18.23 -3.61
CA SER A 442 -15.55 -18.69 -3.55
C SER A 442 -15.86 -19.25 -2.15
N LYS A 443 -17.05 -18.95 -1.61
CA LYS A 443 -17.39 -19.20 -0.20
C LYS A 443 -16.92 -20.58 0.26
N LEU A 444 -16.04 -20.60 1.27
CA LEU A 444 -15.61 -21.83 1.94
C LEU A 444 -16.80 -22.67 2.41
N ASP A 445 -17.92 -22.00 2.73
CA ASP A 445 -19.20 -22.62 3.10
C ASP A 445 -19.69 -23.68 2.10
N ASP A 446 -19.32 -23.55 0.81
CA ASP A 446 -19.72 -24.49 -0.23
C ASP A 446 -18.80 -25.72 -0.33
N LYS A 447 -17.68 -25.77 0.42
CA LYS A 447 -16.65 -26.82 0.38
C LYS A 447 -16.23 -27.27 1.80
N PRO A 448 -17.05 -28.05 2.52
CA PRO A 448 -16.80 -28.41 3.92
C PRO A 448 -15.51 -29.22 4.13
N VAL A 449 -15.09 -30.02 3.14
CA VAL A 449 -13.84 -30.80 3.20
C VAL A 449 -12.62 -29.88 3.25
N ILE A 450 -12.58 -28.88 2.36
CA ILE A 450 -11.51 -27.87 2.30
C ILE A 450 -11.42 -27.07 3.61
N CYS A 451 -12.57 -26.73 4.21
CA CYS A 451 -12.61 -26.07 5.51
C CYS A 451 -11.95 -26.90 6.61
N GLU A 452 -12.24 -28.21 6.69
CA GLU A 452 -11.66 -29.03 7.74
C GLU A 452 -10.16 -29.26 7.51
N MET A 453 -9.75 -29.47 6.25
CA MET A 453 -8.33 -29.58 5.89
C MET A 453 -7.55 -28.30 6.28
N TRP A 454 -8.12 -27.12 6.02
CA TRP A 454 -7.53 -25.85 6.45
C TRP A 454 -7.39 -25.77 7.98
N ARG A 455 -8.42 -26.17 8.74
CA ARG A 455 -8.34 -26.23 10.20
C ARG A 455 -7.27 -27.19 10.70
N VAL A 456 -7.08 -28.34 10.04
CA VAL A 456 -6.01 -29.29 10.37
C VAL A 456 -4.64 -28.65 10.13
N LEU A 457 -4.42 -28.00 8.99
CA LEU A 457 -3.17 -27.29 8.71
C LEU A 457 -2.88 -26.23 9.79
N LEU A 458 -3.89 -25.42 10.14
CA LEU A 458 -3.75 -24.42 11.18
C LEU A 458 -3.43 -25.02 12.56
N ARG A 459 -4.08 -26.14 12.94
CA ARG A 459 -3.77 -26.86 14.18
C ARG A 459 -2.33 -27.39 14.18
N ASN A 460 -1.85 -27.92 13.06
CA ASN A 460 -0.47 -28.37 12.94
C ASN A 460 0.50 -27.21 13.18
N CYS A 461 0.30 -26.08 12.50
CA CYS A 461 1.12 -24.87 12.67
C CYS A 461 1.06 -24.27 14.09
N SER A 462 -0.11 -24.29 14.73
CA SER A 462 -0.29 -23.70 16.06
C SER A 462 0.17 -24.62 17.21
N CYS A 463 -0.01 -25.93 17.09
CA CYS A 463 0.18 -26.87 18.21
C CYS A 463 1.49 -27.66 18.13
N LEU A 464 1.99 -27.96 16.93
CA LEU A 464 3.19 -28.78 16.75
C LEU A 464 4.48 -27.95 16.81
N ILE A 465 4.39 -26.61 16.71
CA ILE A 465 5.52 -25.70 16.91
C ILE A 465 5.54 -25.27 18.40
N PRO A 466 6.49 -25.76 19.22
CA PRO A 466 6.53 -25.45 20.65
C PRO A 466 6.69 -23.95 20.94
N SER A 467 6.19 -23.49 22.09
CA SER A 467 6.42 -22.11 22.57
C SER A 467 7.90 -21.76 22.72
N THR A 468 8.72 -22.78 22.97
CA THR A 468 10.17 -22.71 23.14
C THR A 468 10.96 -22.84 21.83
N ASP A 469 10.28 -22.98 20.69
CA ASP A 469 10.96 -23.02 19.39
C ASP A 469 11.47 -21.63 19.00
N LEU A 470 12.80 -21.52 18.92
CA LEU A 470 13.51 -20.28 18.63
C LEU A 470 13.88 -20.13 17.14
N ARG A 471 13.48 -21.07 16.28
CA ARG A 471 13.72 -20.94 14.83
C ARG A 471 13.02 -19.69 14.28
N SER A 472 13.67 -19.03 13.32
CA SER A 472 13.09 -17.89 12.62
C SER A 472 11.71 -18.23 12.06
N TYR A 473 10.75 -17.29 12.14
CA TYR A 473 9.34 -17.46 11.77
C TYR A 473 8.49 -18.42 12.62
N ALA A 474 9.05 -19.20 13.56
CA ALA A 474 8.28 -20.12 14.41
C ALA A 474 7.15 -19.41 15.19
N LEU A 475 7.50 -18.30 15.87
CA LEU A 475 6.54 -17.47 16.60
C LEU A 475 5.46 -16.90 15.66
N LYS A 476 5.87 -16.36 14.50
CA LYS A 476 4.95 -15.76 13.52
C LYS A 476 3.92 -16.74 13.00
N ILE A 477 4.35 -17.96 12.66
CA ILE A 477 3.49 -19.02 12.16
C ILE A 477 2.49 -19.44 13.24
N ARG A 478 2.98 -19.69 14.46
CA ARG A 478 2.14 -20.10 15.58
C ARG A 478 1.07 -19.07 15.90
N ASP A 479 1.47 -17.81 16.07
CA ASP A 479 0.58 -16.73 16.47
C ASP A 479 -0.45 -16.44 15.36
N ARG A 480 -0.02 -16.45 14.09
CA ARG A 480 -0.92 -16.30 12.95
C ARG A 480 -1.91 -17.45 12.85
N ALA A 481 -1.44 -18.70 12.99
CA ALA A 481 -2.30 -19.86 12.90
C ALA A 481 -3.31 -19.93 14.05
N SER A 482 -2.88 -19.62 15.28
CA SER A 482 -3.75 -19.51 16.45
C SER A 482 -4.82 -18.44 16.26
N TYR A 483 -4.44 -17.24 15.80
CA TYR A 483 -5.39 -16.18 15.48
C TYR A 483 -6.42 -16.62 14.44
N LEU A 484 -5.97 -17.26 13.36
CA LEU A 484 -6.87 -17.75 12.30
C LEU A 484 -7.81 -18.85 12.80
N LEU A 485 -7.36 -19.77 13.67
CA LEU A 485 -8.24 -20.77 14.30
C LEU A 485 -9.35 -20.12 15.13
N HIS A 486 -9.01 -19.09 15.90
CA HIS A 486 -9.98 -18.35 16.69
C HIS A 486 -10.99 -17.60 15.81
N CYS A 487 -10.55 -16.99 14.70
CA CYS A 487 -11.48 -16.35 13.75
C CYS A 487 -12.34 -17.37 12.97
N SER A 488 -11.78 -18.52 12.63
CA SER A 488 -12.47 -19.60 11.87
C SER A 488 -13.50 -20.38 12.68
N SER A 489 -13.55 -20.15 13.99
CA SER A 489 -14.54 -20.73 14.91
C SER A 489 -15.66 -19.74 15.29
N ILE A 490 -15.58 -18.49 14.82
CA ILE A 490 -16.55 -17.42 15.08
C ILE A 490 -17.47 -17.17 13.88
N ASN A 491 -17.08 -17.62 12.68
CA ASN A 491 -17.95 -17.73 11.49
C ASN A 491 -18.49 -19.16 11.37
#